data_AF-A0AAD7S4C0-F1
#
_entry.id   AF-A0AAD7S4C0-F1
#
_cell.length_a   1.000
_cell.length_b   1.000
_cell.length_c   1.000
_cell.angle_alpha   90.00
_cell.angle_beta   90.00
_cell.angle_gamma   90.00
#
_symmetry.space_group_name_H-M   'P 1'
#
loop_
_entity.id
_entity.type
_entity.pdbx_description
1 polymer ?
#
loop_
_entity_poly.entity_id
_entity_poly.type
_entity_poly.pdbx_seq_one_letter_code
_entity_poly.pdbx_strand_id
1 'polypeptide(L)'
;MHKAHRATLNNPQSQLLKKQWQALRSEAQTTLRNLQDEWWISKANEIQTHADRNDMHSFYDAVKTIYGPRNCSLAPVRSADGTTLIKDQALIVERWAEHFNTLLNQPTPGT
;
A
#
# COMPACT_ATOMS: atom_id res chain seq x y z
N MET A 1 30.08 -9.61 -4.25
CA MET A 1 28.99 -10.33 -4.96
C MET A 1 29.31 -10.67 -6.40
N HIS A 2 29.23 -9.74 -7.36
CA HIS A 2 29.35 -10.03 -8.79
C HIS A 2 30.67 -10.71 -9.20
N LYS A 3 31.80 -10.30 -8.61
CA LYS A 3 33.12 -10.93 -8.86
C LYS A 3 33.19 -12.39 -8.40
N ALA A 4 32.63 -12.70 -7.23
CA ALA A 4 32.62 -14.06 -6.68
C ALA A 4 31.67 -14.97 -7.49
N HIS A 5 30.51 -14.46 -7.90
CA HIS A 5 29.61 -15.17 -8.82
C HIS A 5 30.28 -15.52 -10.15
N ARG A 6 30.95 -14.54 -10.76
CA ARG A 6 31.68 -14.73 -12.02
C ARG A 6 32.84 -15.71 -11.88
N ALA A 7 33.55 -15.69 -10.75
CA ALA A 7 34.62 -16.66 -10.47
C ALA A 7 34.11 -18.11 -10.36
N THR A 8 32.92 -18.32 -9.78
CA THR A 8 32.29 -19.65 -9.75
C THR A 8 31.86 -20.16 -11.12
N LEU A 9 31.39 -19.26 -12.01
CA LEU A 9 31.02 -19.62 -13.38
C LEU A 9 32.25 -19.97 -14.22
N ASN A 10 33.36 -19.27 -14.01
CA ASN A 10 34.62 -19.50 -14.72
C ASN A 10 35.36 -20.77 -14.25
N ASN A 11 35.13 -21.23 -13.01
CA ASN A 11 35.72 -22.47 -12.48
C ASN A 11 34.69 -23.28 -11.69
N PRO A 12 33.80 -24.03 -12.39
CA PRO A 12 32.66 -24.70 -11.79
C PRO A 12 33.01 -25.92 -10.92
N GLN A 13 34.22 -26.49 -11.06
CA GLN A 13 34.67 -27.63 -10.26
C GLN A 13 35.26 -27.22 -8.90
N SER A 14 35.58 -25.93 -8.70
CA SER A 14 36.16 -25.45 -7.45
C SER A 14 35.13 -25.36 -6.33
N GLN A 15 35.21 -26.32 -5.39
CA GLN A 15 34.38 -26.33 -4.18
C GLN A 15 34.63 -25.12 -3.28
N LEU A 16 35.86 -24.59 -3.25
CA LEU A 16 36.22 -23.41 -2.45
C LEU A 16 35.50 -22.16 -2.96
N LEU A 17 35.57 -21.89 -4.27
CA LEU A 17 34.91 -20.72 -4.87
C LEU A 17 33.40 -20.80 -4.70
N LYS A 18 32.82 -22.01 -4.83
CA LYS A 18 31.40 -22.26 -4.61
C LYS A 18 30.98 -21.96 -3.17
N LYS A 19 31.73 -22.44 -2.18
CA LYS A 19 31.48 -22.15 -0.75
C LYS A 19 31.59 -20.66 -0.44
N GLN A 20 32.61 -19.98 -0.96
CA GLN A 20 32.79 -18.53 -0.78
C GLN A 20 31.63 -17.72 -1.37
N TRP A 21 31.18 -18.08 -2.58
CA TRP A 21 30.01 -17.44 -3.20
C TRP A 21 28.73 -17.68 -2.39
N GLN A 22 28.49 -18.91 -1.94
CA GLN A 22 27.32 -19.25 -1.12
C GLN A 22 27.30 -18.48 0.19
N ALA A 23 28.45 -18.37 0.88
CA ALA A 23 28.57 -17.61 2.12
C ALA A 23 28.25 -16.12 1.89
N LEU A 24 28.88 -15.50 0.89
CA LEU A 24 28.61 -14.10 0.54
C LEU A 24 27.14 -13.87 0.19
N ARG A 25 26.55 -14.75 -0.63
CA ARG A 25 25.14 -14.68 -0.99
C ARG A 25 24.23 -14.78 0.23
N SER A 26 24.49 -15.76 1.10
CA SER A 26 23.71 -15.96 2.32
C SER A 26 23.78 -14.75 3.23
N GLU A 27 24.96 -14.17 3.42
CA GLU A 27 25.16 -12.99 4.24
C GLU A 27 24.30 -11.83 3.76
N ALA A 28 24.38 -11.44 2.49
CA ALA A 28 23.56 -10.32 2.01
C ALA A 28 22.06 -10.62 2.00
N GLN A 29 21.65 -11.86 1.71
CA GLN A 29 20.24 -12.24 1.80
C GLN A 29 19.73 -12.13 3.23
N THR A 30 20.54 -12.54 4.22
CA THR A 30 20.23 -12.38 5.64
C THR A 30 20.16 -10.90 6.02
N THR A 31 21.14 -10.08 5.62
CA THR A 31 21.12 -8.64 5.91
C THR A 31 19.89 -7.97 5.33
N LEU A 32 19.54 -8.26 4.07
CA LEU A 32 18.35 -7.69 3.43
C LEU A 32 17.06 -8.13 4.13
N ARG A 33 16.97 -9.41 4.53
CA ARG A 33 15.81 -9.91 5.27
C ARG A 33 15.68 -9.22 6.63
N ASN A 34 16.78 -9.08 7.36
CA ASN A 34 16.77 -8.41 8.66
C ASN A 34 16.33 -6.94 8.52
N LEU A 35 16.84 -6.21 7.52
CA LEU A 35 16.42 -4.82 7.26
C LEU A 35 14.93 -4.73 6.92
N GLN A 36 14.42 -5.68 6.13
CA GLN A 36 13.00 -5.75 5.79
C GLN A 36 12.14 -6.06 7.02
N ASP A 37 12.56 -7.02 7.85
CA ASP A 37 11.85 -7.42 9.06
C ASP A 37 11.85 -6.29 10.09
N GLU A 38 12.98 -5.61 10.30
CA GLU A 38 13.08 -4.43 11.16
C GLU A 38 12.12 -3.33 10.73
N TRP A 39 12.03 -3.06 9.43
CA TRP A 39 11.09 -2.09 8.88
C TRP A 39 9.64 -2.50 9.11
N TRP A 40 9.27 -3.77 8.89
CA TRP A 40 7.92 -4.27 9.13
C TRP A 40 7.52 -4.24 10.60
N ILE A 41 8.42 -4.62 11.50
CA ILE A 41 8.21 -4.56 12.95
C ILE A 41 8.00 -3.11 13.37
N SER A 42 8.82 -2.18 12.88
CA SER A 42 8.68 -0.75 13.14
C SER A 42 7.31 -0.22 12.66
N LYS A 43 6.89 -0.57 11.43
CA LYS A 43 5.58 -0.20 10.91
C LYS A 43 4.41 -0.77 11.71
N ALA A 44 4.49 -2.05 12.10
CA ALA A 44 3.46 -2.69 12.90
C ALA A 44 3.29 -1.98 14.25
N ASN A 45 4.39 -1.67 14.92
CA ASN A 45 4.38 -0.96 16.20
C ASN A 45 3.78 0.45 16.08
N GLU A 46 4.10 1.19 15.01
CA GLU A 46 3.52 2.51 14.77
C GLU A 46 1.99 2.44 14.57
N ILE A 47 1.54 1.53 13.70
CA ILE A 47 0.11 1.33 13.42
C ILE A 47 -0.64 0.91 14.70
N GLN A 48 -0.08 -0.02 15.47
CA GLN A 48 -0.67 -0.44 16.74
C GLN A 48 -0.74 0.71 17.73
N THR A 49 0.31 1.52 17.83
CA THR A 49 0.35 2.70 18.72
C THR A 49 -0.76 3.70 18.39
N HIS A 50 -1.04 3.94 17.11
CA HIS A 50 -2.15 4.82 16.69
C HIS A 50 -3.52 4.20 17.03
N ALA A 51 -3.68 2.90 16.82
CA ALA A 51 -4.90 2.18 17.17
C ALA A 51 -5.17 2.24 18.68
N ASP A 52 -4.16 1.99 19.52
CA ASP A 52 -4.25 2.00 20.98
C ASP A 52 -4.63 3.39 21.53
N ARG A 53 -4.24 4.45 20.83
CA ARG A 53 -4.58 5.85 21.16
C ARG A 53 -5.93 6.29 20.60
N ASN A 54 -6.64 5.42 19.90
CA ASN A 54 -7.84 5.75 19.12
C ASN A 54 -7.63 6.89 18.10
N ASP A 55 -6.39 7.07 17.62
CA ASP A 55 -6.06 8.07 16.61
C ASP A 55 -6.27 7.49 15.21
N MET A 56 -7.53 7.46 14.78
CA MET A 56 -7.93 6.85 13.52
C MET A 56 -7.35 7.57 12.29
N HIS A 57 -7.07 8.88 12.39
CA HIS A 57 -6.48 9.65 11.30
C HIS A 57 -5.05 9.16 11.03
N SER A 58 -4.20 9.18 12.04
CA SER A 58 -2.80 8.75 11.90
C SER A 58 -2.69 7.24 11.64
N PHE A 59 -3.60 6.44 12.20
CA PHE A 59 -3.71 5.02 11.86
C PHE A 59 -3.92 4.82 10.36
N TYR A 60 -4.91 5.51 9.79
CA TYR A 60 -5.23 5.40 8.37
C TYR A 60 -4.07 5.86 7.49
N ASP A 61 -3.43 6.97 7.84
CA ASP A 61 -2.25 7.47 7.12
C ASP A 61 -1.09 6.48 7.16
N ALA A 62 -0.78 5.92 8.34
CA ALA A 62 0.28 4.92 8.49
C ALA A 62 0.02 3.66 7.65
N VAL A 63 -1.21 3.16 7.65
CA VAL A 63 -1.63 2.03 6.81
C VAL A 63 -1.50 2.38 5.32
N LYS A 64 -1.90 3.58 4.92
CA LYS A 64 -1.85 4.05 3.53
C LYS A 64 -0.42 4.07 2.98
N THR A 65 0.59 4.34 3.83
CA THR A 65 2.00 4.29 3.40
C THR A 65 2.46 2.91 2.90
N ILE A 66 1.84 1.83 3.39
CA ILE A 66 2.18 0.45 3.00
C ILE A 66 1.59 0.10 1.63
N TYR A 67 0.34 0.51 1.38
CA TYR A 67 -0.37 0.19 0.14
C TYR A 67 -0.02 1.12 -1.02
N GLY A 68 0.72 2.21 -0.75
CA GLY A 68 1.11 3.20 -1.75
C GLY A 68 -0.05 4.10 -2.18
N PRO A 69 0.16 4.93 -3.22
CA PRO A 69 -0.91 5.74 -3.80
C PRO A 69 -2.01 4.81 -4.30
N ARG A 70 -3.19 4.90 -3.69
CA ARG A 70 -4.38 4.25 -4.25
C ARG A 70 -4.67 4.95 -5.57
N ASN A 71 -4.52 4.25 -6.69
CA ASN A 71 -5.12 4.67 -7.96
C ASN A 71 -6.64 4.61 -7.77
N CYS A 72 -7.20 5.60 -7.08
CA CYS A 72 -8.63 5.77 -6.90
C CYS A 72 -9.17 6.35 -8.22
N SER A 73 -9.28 5.51 -9.24
CA SER A 73 -10.22 5.81 -10.31
C SER A 73 -11.61 5.74 -9.69
N LEU A 74 -12.21 6.89 -9.40
CA LEU A 74 -13.62 6.94 -9.03
C LEU A 74 -14.42 6.38 -10.21
N ALA A 75 -15.30 5.42 -9.92
CA ALA A 75 -16.19 4.90 -10.95
C ALA A 75 -17.08 6.03 -11.48
N PRO A 76 -17.28 6.15 -12.80
CA PRO A 76 -18.21 7.13 -13.34
C PRO A 76 -19.61 6.98 -12.76
N VAL A 77 -20.24 8.09 -12.38
CA VAL A 77 -21.56 8.11 -11.73
C VAL A 77 -22.59 8.76 -12.67
N ARG A 78 -23.86 8.33 -12.61
CA ARG A 78 -24.92 8.99 -13.38
C ARG A 78 -25.41 10.26 -12.69
N SER A 79 -25.79 11.26 -13.50
CA SER A 79 -26.52 12.44 -13.04
C SER A 79 -27.84 12.07 -12.34
N ALA A 80 -28.43 12.99 -11.59
CA ALA A 80 -29.65 12.74 -10.81
C ALA A 80 -30.85 12.33 -11.69
N ASP A 81 -30.93 12.89 -12.89
CA ASP A 81 -31.91 12.56 -13.94
C ASP A 81 -31.54 11.32 -14.76
N GLY A 82 -30.36 10.73 -14.54
CA GLY A 82 -29.89 9.51 -15.19
C GLY A 82 -29.43 9.65 -16.64
N THR A 83 -29.41 10.86 -17.19
CA THR A 83 -29.14 11.12 -18.62
C THR A 83 -27.64 11.14 -18.96
N THR A 84 -26.80 11.58 -18.02
CA THR A 84 -25.39 11.87 -18.28
C THR A 84 -24.48 11.03 -17.38
N LEU A 85 -23.37 10.54 -17.95
CA LEU A 85 -22.34 9.82 -17.20
C LEU A 85 -21.21 10.78 -16.82
N ILE A 86 -21.09 11.05 -15.52
CA ILE A 86 -20.09 11.94 -14.93
C ILE A 86 -18.78 11.16 -14.72
N LYS A 87 -17.70 11.64 -15.33
CA LYS A 87 -16.35 11.05 -15.23
C LYS A 87 -15.34 11.95 -14.51
N ASP A 88 -15.66 13.23 -14.39
CA ASP A 88 -14.82 14.19 -13.67
C ASP A 88 -14.89 13.95 -12.16
N GLN A 89 -13.73 13.91 -11.50
CA GLN A 89 -13.62 13.58 -10.09
C GLN A 89 -14.31 14.59 -9.17
N ALA A 90 -14.22 15.90 -9.48
CA ALA A 90 -14.86 16.93 -8.66
C ALA A 90 -16.39 16.82 -8.79
N LEU A 91 -16.89 16.62 -10.00
CA LEU A 91 -18.32 16.46 -10.26
C LEU A 91 -18.89 15.15 -9.68
N ILE A 92 -18.09 14.07 -9.61
CA ILE A 92 -18.49 12.84 -8.92
C ILE A 92 -18.70 13.11 -7.42
N VAL A 93 -17.80 13.86 -6.77
CA VAL A 93 -17.93 14.20 -5.35
C VAL A 93 -19.16 15.08 -5.11
N GLU A 94 -19.41 16.08 -5.95
CA GLU A 94 -20.61 16.92 -5.89
C GLU A 94 -21.90 16.09 -6.03
N ARG A 95 -21.94 15.19 -7.03
CA ARG A 95 -23.08 14.28 -7.25
C ARG A 95 -23.35 13.38 -6.03
N TRP A 96 -22.31 12.90 -5.34
CA TRP A 96 -22.46 12.14 -4.10
C TRP A 96 -23.03 13.01 -2.98
N ALA A 97 -22.54 14.25 -2.82
CA ALA A 97 -23.07 15.18 -1.82
C ALA A 97 -24.56 15.46 -2.06
N GLU A 98 -24.97 15.71 -3.31
CA GLU A 98 -26.40 15.84 -3.68
C GLU A 98 -27.19 14.58 -3.30
N HIS A 99 -26.70 13.39 -3.65
CA HIS A 99 -27.39 12.13 -3.36
C HIS A 99 -27.63 11.94 -1.87
N PHE A 100 -26.58 12.09 -1.05
CA PHE A 100 -26.70 11.93 0.39
C PHE A 100 -27.62 12.98 1.01
N ASN A 101 -27.57 14.22 0.51
CA ASN A 101 -28.49 15.27 0.97
C ASN A 101 -29.95 14.87 0.71
N THR A 102 -30.29 14.38 -0.49
CA THR A 102 -31.65 13.93 -0.81
C THR A 102 -32.09 12.69 -0.03
N LEU A 103 -31.15 11.83 0.36
CA LEU A 103 -31.45 10.57 1.04
C LEU A 103 -31.61 10.75 2.56
N LEU A 104 -30.78 11.60 3.16
CA LEU A 104 -30.73 11.78 4.61
C LEU A 104 -31.60 12.93 5.13
N ASN A 105 -31.83 13.97 4.30
CA ASN A 105 -32.59 15.16 4.70
C ASN A 105 -34.00 15.18 4.09
N GLN A 106 -34.73 14.06 4.17
CA GLN A 106 -36.11 14.01 3.71
C GLN A 106 -37.05 14.66 4.74
N PRO A 107 -38.00 15.50 4.30
CA PRO A 107 -39.01 16.03 5.20
C PRO A 107 -39.84 14.87 5.75
N THR A 108 -40.08 14.86 7.07
CA THR A 108 -41.01 13.91 7.67
C THR A 108 -42.40 14.16 7.08
N PRO A 109 -43.07 13.15 6.49
CA PRO A 109 -44.44 13.31 6.02
C PRO A 109 -45.31 13.74 7.21
N GLY A 110 -46.01 14.86 7.04
CA GLY A 110 -46.57 15.66 8.14
C GLY A 110 -47.54 14.92 9.07
N THR A 111 -47.53 15.34 10.33
CA THR A 111 -48.64 15.26 11.29
C THR A 111 -49.92 15.89 10.78
#